data_AF-A0A2T5C0I0-F1
#
_entry.id   AF-A0A2T5C0I0-F1
#
_cell.length_a   1.000
_cell.length_b   1.000
_cell.length_c   1.000
_cell.angle_alpha   90.00
_cell.angle_beta   90.00
_cell.angle_gamma   90.00
#
_symmetry.space_group_name_H-M   'P 1'
#
loop_
_entity.id
_entity.type
_entity.pdbx_description
1 polymer ?
#
loop_
_entity_poly.entity_id
_entity_poly.type
_entity_poly.pdbx_seq_one_letter_code
_entity_poly.pdbx_strand_id
1 'polypeptide(L)' 'MAYNRKNILLRILDIQKIYKDNSKHHKGGCTDRYIYRELVFPVYRISERTFYEYLGTNAKKEYNDLLDNEKKQLTLFNE' A
#
# COMPACT_ATOMS: atom_id res chain seq x y z
N MET A 1 -5.54 -18.53 -10.51
CA MET A 1 -5.84 -17.31 -9.71
C MET A 1 -4.62 -16.41 -9.72
N ALA A 2 -4.54 -15.49 -10.69
CA ALA A 2 -3.44 -14.52 -10.72
C ALA A 2 -3.67 -13.51 -9.59
N TYR A 3 -2.66 -13.26 -8.76
CA TYR A 3 -2.72 -12.20 -7.77
C TYR A 3 -2.98 -10.88 -8.51
N ASN A 4 -4.17 -10.31 -8.32
CA ASN A 4 -4.54 -9.07 -8.98
C ASN A 4 -3.60 -7.97 -8.46
N ARG A 5 -2.75 -7.45 -9.35
CA ARG A 5 -1.76 -6.41 -9.04
C ARG A 5 -2.43 -5.20 -8.36
N LYS A 6 -3.66 -4.88 -8.75
CA LYS A 6 -4.50 -3.84 -8.14
C LYS A 6 -4.72 -4.08 -6.64
N ASN A 7 -5.05 -5.31 -6.25
CA ASN A 7 -5.30 -5.65 -4.84
C ASN A 7 -4.03 -5.57 -3.99
N ILE A 8 -2.87 -5.95 -4.55
CA ILE A 8 -1.58 -5.79 -3.88
C ILE A 8 -1.28 -4.31 -3.66
N LEU A 9 -1.47 -3.47 -4.67
CA LEU A 9 -1.21 -2.03 -4.56
C LEU A 9 -2.16 -1.35 -3.57
N LEU A 10 -3.45 -1.73 -3.55
CA LEU A 10 -4.41 -1.25 -2.55
C LEU A 10 -3.98 -1.62 -1.13
N ARG A 11 -3.50 -2.85 -0.93
CA ARG A 11 -2.97 -3.28 0.37
C ARG A 11 -1.74 -2.47 0.79
N ILE A 12 -0.81 -2.22 -0.14
CA ILE A 12 0.38 -1.41 0.15
C ILE A 12 -0.02 0.01 0.53
N LEU A 13 -0.96 0.61 -0.22
CA LEU A 13 -1.47 1.95 0.08
C LEU A 13 -2.11 2.05 1.46
N ASP A 14 -2.86 1.03 1.87
CA ASP A 14 -3.50 1.03 3.20
C ASP A 14 -2.46 0.92 4.33
N ILE A 15 -1.44 0.06 4.16
CA ILE A 15 -0.32 -0.04 5.11
C ILE A 15 0.45 1.29 5.20
N GLN A 16 0.73 1.92 4.06
CA GLN A 16 1.38 3.23 4.02
C GLN A 16 0.55 4.32 4.71
N LYS A 17 -0.78 4.25 4.59
CA LYS A 17 -1.71 5.15 5.28
C LYS A 17 -1.66 4.96 6.80
N ILE A 18 -1.78 3.71 7.27
CA ILE A 18 -1.65 3.37 8.69
C ILE A 18 -0.32 3.91 9.24
N TYR A 19 0.78 3.68 8.53
CA TYR A 19 2.10 4.19 8.92
C TYR A 19 2.12 5.72 9.03
N LYS A 20 1.63 6.43 8.00
CA LYS A 20 1.64 7.89 7.95
C LYS A 20 0.78 8.54 9.04
N ASP A 21 -0.39 7.98 9.31
CA ASP A 21 -1.30 8.49 10.33
C ASP A 21 -0.67 8.31 11.72
N ASN A 22 -0.14 7.11 12.03
CA ASN A 22 0.46 6.83 13.34
C ASN A 22 1.81 7.54 13.56
N SER A 23 2.61 7.71 12.51
CA SER A 23 3.88 8.45 12.55
C SER A 23 3.68 9.93 12.90
N LYS A 24 2.60 10.56 12.42
CA LYS A 24 2.34 12.00 12.64
C LYS A 24 1.71 12.35 13.98
N HIS A 25 0.92 11.45 14.57
CA HIS A 25 0.11 11.77 15.75
C HIS A 25 0.82 11.52 17.09
N HIS A 26 1.96 10.82 17.10
CA HIS A 26 2.70 10.56 18.34
C HIS A 26 3.73 11.66 18.64
N LYS A 27 3.41 12.54 19.60
CA LYS A 27 4.32 13.58 20.16
C LYS A 27 5.62 13.03 20.79
N GLY A 28 5.75 11.71 20.95
CA GLY A 28 6.92 11.03 21.52
C GLY A 28 7.70 10.13 20.56
N GLY A 29 7.38 10.12 19.26
CA GLY A 29 8.07 9.30 18.27
C GLY A 29 7.72 7.81 18.39
N CYS A 30 6.70 7.38 17.66
CA CYS A 30 6.42 5.96 17.52
C CYS A 30 7.51 5.31 16.66
N THR A 31 8.16 4.25 17.14
CA THR A 31 9.16 3.52 16.35
C THR A 31 8.45 2.73 15.24
N ASP A 32 9.04 2.67 14.06
CA ASP A 32 8.54 1.88 12.93
C ASP A 32 8.25 0.42 13.32
N ARG A 33 9.09 -0.14 14.20
CA ARG A 33 8.89 -1.48 14.79
C ARG A 33 7.60 -1.62 15.59
N TYR A 34 7.19 -0.59 16.33
CA TYR A 34 5.92 -0.60 17.07
C TYR A 34 4.74 -0.60 16.11
N ILE A 35 4.77 0.30 15.10
CA ILE A 35 3.73 0.36 14.07
C ILE A 35 3.59 -1.00 13.37
N TYR A 36 4.71 -1.62 13.02
CA TYR A 36 4.72 -2.95 12.44
C TYR A 36 4.09 -4.00 13.38
N ARG A 37 4.56 -4.10 14.62
CA ARG A 37 4.13 -5.15 15.56
C ARG A 37 2.68 -5.01 16.00
N GLU A 38 2.24 -3.80 16.34
CA GLU A 38 0.94 -3.57 16.95
C GLU A 38 -0.17 -3.30 15.94
N LEU A 39 0.14 -2.70 14.78
CA LEU A 39 -0.88 -2.26 13.83
C LEU A 39 -0.89 -3.10 12.56
N VAL A 40 0.28 -3.42 12.01
CA VAL A 40 0.38 -4.06 10.68
C VAL A 40 0.37 -5.58 10.77
N PHE A 41 1.18 -6.17 11.66
CA PHE A 41 1.30 -7.62 11.82
C PHE A 41 -0.02 -8.32 12.18
N PRO A 42 -0.84 -7.85 13.15
CA PRO A 42 -2.07 -8.56 13.51
C PRO A 42 -3.10 -8.59 12.37
N VAL A 43 -3.15 -7.55 11.54
CA VAL A 43 -4.12 -7.43 10.44
C VAL A 43 -3.62 -8.15 9.18
N TYR A 44 -2.38 -7.88 8.78
CA TYR A 44 -1.85 -8.28 7.49
C TYR A 44 -0.99 -9.53 7.54
N ARG A 45 -0.47 -9.92 8.70
CA ARG A 45 0.40 -11.10 8.89
C ARG A 45 1.55 -11.16 7.87
N ILE A 46 2.13 -10.00 7.56
CA ILE A 46 3.31 -9.89 6.69
C ILE A 46 4.58 -9.89 7.52
N SER A 47 5.70 -10.24 6.89
CA SER A 47 7.01 -10.12 7.53
C SER A 47 7.43 -8.65 7.68
N GLU A 48 8.31 -8.37 8.64
CA GLU A 48 8.89 -7.04 8.87
C GLU A 48 9.66 -6.55 7.63
N ARG A 49 10.35 -7.47 6.93
CA ARG A 49 11.00 -7.17 5.65
C ARG A 49 9.99 -6.67 4.61
N THR A 50 8.89 -7.38 4.44
CA THR A 50 7.82 -7.02 3.49
C THR A 50 7.20 -5.67 3.85
N PHE A 51 7.06 -5.37 5.13
CA PHE A 51 6.59 -4.07 5.59
C PHE A 51 7.51 -2.93 5.12
N TYR A 52 8.83 -3.05 5.33
CA TYR A 52 9.77 -2.02 4.86
C TYR A 52 9.83 -1.92 3.33
N GLU A 53 9.75 -3.05 2.61
CA GLU A 53 9.60 -3.05 1.14
C GLU A 53 8.36 -2.25 0.69
N TYR A 54 7.23 -2.45 1.36
CA TYR A 54 6.00 -1.74 1.06
C TYR A 54 6.09 -0.25 1.37
N LEU A 55 6.80 0.17 2.43
CA LEU A 55 7.05 1.58 2.71
C LEU A 55 7.90 2.26 1.62
N GLY A 56 8.88 1.55 1.05
CA GLY A 56 9.72 2.05 -0.03
C GLY A 56 9.09 2.01 -1.43
N THR A 57 7.97 1.31 -1.59
CA THR A 57 7.31 1.15 -2.90
C THR A 57 6.49 2.38 -3.28
N ASN A 58 6.61 2.86 -4.52
CA ASN A 58 5.79 3.97 -5.03
C ASN A 58 4.38 3.49 -5.47
N ALA A 59 3.64 2.89 -4.54
CA ALA A 59 2.37 2.23 -4.82
C ALA A 59 1.29 3.18 -5.36
N LYS A 60 1.32 4.46 -4.97
CA LYS A 60 0.36 5.46 -5.45
C LYS A 60 0.51 5.73 -6.95
N LYS A 61 1.75 5.85 -7.43
CA LYS A 61 2.03 6.06 -8.86
C LYS A 61 1.60 4.83 -9.66
N GLU A 62 2.04 3.65 -9.23
CA GLU A 62 1.72 2.41 -9.92
C GLU A 62 0.21 2.12 -9.98
N TYR A 63 -0.53 2.45 -8.91
CA TYR A 63 -1.99 2.31 -8.90
C TYR A 63 -2.67 3.25 -9.89
N ASN A 64 -2.21 4.49 -9.99
CA ASN A 64 -2.73 5.46 -10.96
C ASN A 64 -2.42 5.03 -12.39
N ASP A 65 -1.19 4.59 -12.67
CA ASP A 65 -0.78 4.12 -14.00
C ASP A 65 -1.64 2.92 -14.44
N LEU A 66 -1.96 2.00 -13.52
CA LEU A 66 -2.90 0.90 -13.81
C LEU A 66 -4.31 1.39 -14.11
N LEU A 67 -4.82 2.34 -13.32
CA LEU A 67 -6.17 2.88 -13.51
C LEU A 67 -6.28 3.62 -14.85
N ASP A 68 -5.26 4.36 -15.25
CA ASP A 68 -5.22 5.07 -16.52
C ASP A 68 -5.14 4.12 -17.71
N ASN A 69 -4.40 3.00 -17.57
CA ASN A 69 -4.38 1.95 -18.58
C ASN A 69 -5.72 1.22 -18.69
N GLU A 70 -6.40 0.93 -17.57
CA GLU A 70 -7.77 0.37 -17.57
C GLU A 70 -8.76 1.28 -18.31
N LYS A 71 -8.67 2.61 -18.09
CA LYS A 71 -9.51 3.59 -18.79
C LYS A 71 -9.24 3.64 -20.29
N LYS A 72 -7.97 3.65 -20.70
CA LYS A 72 -7.58 3.65 -22.13
C LYS A 72 -8.07 2.38 -22.84
N GLN A 73 -8.03 1.23 -22.17
CA GLN A 73 -8.54 -0.02 -22.73
C GLN A 73 -10.04 0.06 -23.05
N LEU A 74 -10.83 0.71 -22.19
CA LEU A 74 -12.28 0.87 -22.41
C LEU A 74 -12.60 1.79 -23.59
N THR A 75 -11.74 2.76 -23.89
CA THR A 75 -11.94 3.67 -25.03
C THR A 75 -11.64 3.04 -26.39
N LEU A 76 -10.92 1.92 -26.45
CA LEU A 76 -10.59 1.22 -27.71
C LEU A 76 -11.80 0.57 -28.40
N PHE A 77 -12.91 0.39 -27.69
CA PHE A 77 -14.09 -0.31 -28.20
C PHE A 77 -15.28 0.62 -28.46
N ASN A 78 -15.11 1.94 -28.31
CA ASN A 78 -16.16 2.94 -28.43
C ASN A 78 -16.03 3.80 -29.70
N GLU A 79 -15.39 3.29 -30.76
CA GLU A 79 -15.39 3.89 -32.11
C GLU A 79 -16.54 3.33 -32.97
#